data_AF-A0A970F6L5-F1
#
_entry.id   AF-A0A970F6L5-F1
#
_cell.length_a   1.000
_cell.length_b   1.000
_cell.length_c   1.000
_cell.angle_alpha   90.00
_cell.angle_beta   90.00
_cell.angle_gamma   90.00
#
_symmetry.space_group_name_H-M   'P 1'
#
loop_
_entity.id
_entity.type
_entity.pdbx_description
1 polymer ?
#
loop_
_entity_poly.entity_id
_entity_poly.type
_entity_poly.pdbx_seq_one_letter_code
_entity_poly.pdbx_strand_id
1 'polypeptide(L)'
;MKKYIFLTLAAATLSLAACNEKQVVTLENRTTFSSEVLETSETNSATSEVTKESLMSSAALEEEGMVSNAFLEQAKVIEVTDFSGTPEVIEDNTNKRIILWKEGEVVRYKSIYLKTKQSVKIIETGKEGQIYYGGL
;
A
#
# COMPACT_ATOMS: atom_id res chain seq x y z
N MET A 1 23.13 -60.49 19.94
CA MET A 1 22.05 -61.19 19.21
C MET A 1 21.72 -60.39 17.96
N LYS A 2 22.04 -60.91 16.77
CA LYS A 2 21.65 -60.33 15.47
C LYS A 2 20.42 -61.08 14.97
N LYS A 3 19.35 -60.36 14.62
CA LYS A 3 18.31 -60.80 13.68
C LYS A 3 17.83 -59.58 12.90
N TYR A 4 18.24 -59.49 11.65
CA TYR A 4 17.67 -58.60 10.64
C TYR A 4 16.37 -59.23 10.14
N ILE A 5 15.31 -58.44 10.00
CA ILE A 5 14.14 -58.79 9.18
C ILE A 5 13.88 -57.63 8.22
N PHE A 6 14.14 -57.92 6.94
CA PHE A 6 13.60 -57.26 5.75
C PHE A 6 12.10 -57.58 5.62
N LEU A 7 11.27 -56.65 5.12
CA LEU A 7 10.23 -56.88 4.09
C LEU A 7 9.50 -55.55 3.74
N THR A 8 9.77 -54.97 2.55
CA THR A 8 8.87 -54.84 1.35
C THR A 8 7.64 -53.94 1.52
N LEU A 9 7.58 -52.78 0.87
CA LEU A 9 7.10 -52.53 -0.51
C LEU A 9 5.56 -52.40 -0.60
N ALA A 10 5.08 -51.16 -0.77
CA ALA A 10 3.86 -50.88 -1.53
C ALA A 10 3.96 -49.45 -2.13
N ALA A 11 4.23 -49.40 -3.42
CA ALA A 11 4.02 -48.21 -4.24
C ALA A 11 2.52 -48.09 -4.53
N ALA A 12 1.95 -46.91 -4.34
CA ALA A 12 0.66 -46.56 -4.89
C ALA A 12 0.73 -45.13 -5.44
N THR A 13 1.11 -45.04 -6.72
CA THR A 13 0.88 -43.87 -7.56
C THR A 13 -0.59 -43.88 -7.99
N LEU A 14 -1.36 -42.87 -7.61
CA LEU A 14 -2.55 -42.48 -8.37
C LEU A 14 -2.40 -41.03 -8.81
N SER A 15 -2.12 -40.87 -10.10
CA SER A 15 -2.27 -39.64 -10.85
C SER A 15 -3.76 -39.40 -11.09
N LEU A 16 -4.29 -38.24 -10.70
CA LEU A 16 -5.43 -37.65 -11.38
C LEU A 16 -5.04 -36.26 -11.89
N ALA A 17 -4.85 -36.20 -13.20
CA ALA A 17 -4.85 -34.97 -13.96
C ALA A 17 -6.30 -34.47 -14.06
N ALA A 18 -6.54 -33.23 -13.65
CA ALA A 18 -7.73 -32.48 -14.03
C ALA A 18 -7.27 -31.28 -14.87
N CYS A 19 -7.22 -31.48 -16.18
CA CYS A 19 -7.25 -30.38 -17.14
C CYS A 19 -8.66 -29.78 -17.07
N ASN A 20 -8.80 -28.53 -16.65
CA ASN A 20 -10.02 -27.77 -16.94
C ASN A 20 -9.83 -27.02 -18.26
N GLU A 21 -10.80 -27.24 -19.12
CA GLU A 21 -10.83 -26.92 -20.53
C GLU A 21 -11.14 -25.43 -20.76
N LYS A 22 -10.48 -24.86 -21.76
CA LYS A 22 -10.64 -23.50 -22.27
C LYS A 22 -12.09 -23.29 -22.73
N GLN A 23 -12.72 -22.19 -22.30
CA GLN A 23 -13.75 -21.55 -23.13
C GLN A 23 -13.21 -20.23 -23.66
N VAL A 24 -12.71 -20.29 -24.89
CA VAL A 24 -12.48 -19.12 -25.75
C VAL A 24 -13.83 -18.79 -26.35
N VAL A 25 -14.42 -17.67 -25.95
CA VAL A 25 -15.53 -17.05 -26.67
C VAL A 25 -14.93 -15.88 -27.45
N THR A 26 -14.86 -16.03 -28.77
CA THR A 26 -14.58 -14.96 -29.73
C THR A 26 -15.71 -14.98 -30.76
N LEU A 27 -16.49 -13.90 -30.83
CA LEU A 27 -17.29 -13.34 -31.94
C LEU A 27 -18.33 -12.40 -31.29
N GLU A 28 -18.62 -11.16 -31.70
CA GLU A 28 -18.51 -10.50 -32.99
C GLU A 28 -18.17 -9.01 -32.84
N ASN A 29 -17.49 -8.49 -33.85
CA ASN A 29 -17.33 -7.07 -34.15
C ASN A 29 -18.67 -6.51 -34.66
N ARG A 30 -19.23 -5.50 -33.99
CA ARG A 30 -20.20 -4.58 -34.63
C ARG A 30 -19.87 -3.14 -34.30
N THR A 31 -19.18 -2.54 -35.26
CA THR A 31 -19.13 -1.11 -35.53
C THR A 31 -20.52 -0.48 -35.40
N THR A 32 -20.68 0.45 -34.46
CA THR A 32 -21.60 1.58 -34.67
C THR A 32 -20.79 2.84 -34.45
N PHE A 33 -20.23 3.31 -35.54
CA PHE A 33 -19.79 4.68 -35.74
C PHE A 33 -21.07 5.51 -35.91
N SER A 34 -21.29 6.50 -35.05
CA SER A 34 -22.08 7.67 -35.42
C SER A 34 -21.44 8.89 -34.79
N SER A 35 -20.84 9.69 -35.67
CA SER A 35 -20.40 11.06 -35.47
C SER A 35 -21.55 12.01 -35.14
N GLU A 36 -21.27 13.01 -34.32
CA GLU A 36 -21.40 14.46 -34.64
C GLU A 36 -20.63 15.19 -33.50
N VAL A 37 -19.42 15.74 -33.67
CA VAL A 37 -18.90 16.83 -34.51
C VAL A 37 -19.31 18.24 -34.01
N LEU A 38 -18.27 18.94 -33.53
CA LEU A 38 -18.00 20.40 -33.54
C LEU A 38 -18.94 21.31 -32.71
N GLU A 39 -18.52 22.46 -32.17
CA GLU A 39 -17.41 23.39 -32.45
C GLU A 39 -17.25 24.28 -31.18
N THR A 40 -16.09 24.35 -30.55
CA THR A 40 -15.09 25.45 -30.62
C THR A 40 -15.59 26.88 -30.36
N SER A 41 -15.06 27.51 -29.31
CA SER A 41 -14.54 28.89 -29.26
C SER A 41 -13.95 29.10 -27.85
N GLU A 42 -12.63 29.18 -27.68
CA GLU A 42 -11.79 30.40 -27.79
C GLU A 42 -12.16 31.48 -26.75
N THR A 43 -11.27 32.23 -26.07
CA THR A 43 -9.81 32.37 -25.99
C THR A 43 -9.56 33.57 -25.04
N ASN A 44 -8.39 33.64 -24.39
CA ASN A 44 -7.77 34.80 -23.67
C ASN A 44 -8.34 35.16 -22.27
N SER A 45 -7.58 35.65 -21.29
CA SER A 45 -6.32 36.39 -21.34
C SER A 45 -5.64 36.50 -19.96
N ALA A 46 -4.33 36.77 -20.00
CA ALA A 46 -3.55 37.61 -19.09
C ALA A 46 -3.00 37.04 -17.75
N THR A 47 -1.77 36.51 -17.83
CA THR A 47 -0.52 37.07 -17.27
C THR A 47 -0.61 38.31 -16.35
N SER A 48 0.04 38.21 -15.17
CA SER A 48 1.04 39.15 -14.57
C SER A 48 1.03 39.00 -13.03
N GLU A 49 2.09 38.47 -12.42
CA GLU A 49 3.28 39.16 -11.88
C GLU A 49 3.22 39.30 -10.34
N VAL A 50 4.11 38.62 -9.61
CA VAL A 50 5.30 39.19 -8.92
C VAL A 50 5.02 39.66 -7.48
N THR A 51 5.49 38.82 -6.55
CA THR A 51 6.33 39.14 -5.37
C THR A 51 5.69 39.90 -4.20
N LYS A 52 5.68 39.28 -3.02
CA LYS A 52 6.69 39.52 -1.96
C LYS A 52 6.42 38.71 -0.69
N GLU A 53 7.54 38.33 -0.10
CA GLU A 53 7.76 37.81 1.25
C GLU A 53 6.79 38.35 2.31
N SER A 54 6.41 37.49 3.24
CA SER A 54 6.57 37.85 4.66
C SER A 54 6.86 36.60 5.48
N LEU A 55 8.07 36.60 6.02
CA LEU A 55 8.55 35.79 7.11
C LEU A 55 7.71 36.01 8.38
N MET A 56 7.69 34.93 9.20
CA MET A 56 7.78 34.88 10.65
C MET A 56 6.86 35.77 11.51
N SER A 57 5.97 35.13 12.27
CA SER A 57 5.81 35.36 13.73
C SER A 57 4.95 34.23 14.30
N SER A 58 5.55 33.28 15.01
CA SER A 58 5.82 33.31 16.46
C SER A 58 4.61 32.84 17.29
N ALA A 59 4.74 31.63 17.83
CA ALA A 59 4.20 31.28 19.13
C ALA A 59 4.98 30.04 19.59
N ALA A 60 6.06 30.29 20.32
CA ALA A 60 6.70 29.28 21.14
C ALA A 60 5.69 28.91 22.24
N LEU A 61 5.27 27.64 22.23
CA LEU A 61 4.84 26.96 23.43
C LEU A 61 5.72 25.72 23.54
N GLU A 62 6.60 25.77 24.53
CA GLU A 62 7.27 24.59 25.06
C GLU A 62 6.20 23.73 25.73
N GLU A 63 5.93 22.56 25.17
CA GLU A 63 5.40 21.43 25.92
C GLU A 63 6.21 20.18 25.57
N GLU A 64 7.04 19.79 26.53
CA GLU A 64 7.40 18.43 26.94
C GLU A 64 7.11 17.30 25.92
N GLY A 65 8.17 16.70 25.38
CA GLY A 65 8.11 15.35 24.80
C GLY A 65 7.59 15.25 23.36
N MET A 66 7.89 16.23 22.50
CA MET A 66 7.54 16.17 21.07
C MET A 66 8.35 15.07 20.37
N VAL A 67 7.79 13.85 20.29
CA VAL A 67 8.20 12.85 19.31
C VAL A 67 7.99 13.50 17.94
N SER A 68 9.08 13.90 17.30
CA SER A 68 9.03 14.40 15.93
C SER A 68 8.39 13.29 15.08
N ASN A 69 7.15 13.51 14.62
CA ASN A 69 6.48 12.57 13.75
C ASN A 69 7.21 12.59 12.41
N ALA A 70 8.22 11.72 12.27
CA ALA A 70 9.09 11.66 11.10
C ALA A 70 8.32 11.33 9.81
N PHE A 71 7.12 10.75 9.95
CA PHE A 71 6.26 10.34 8.86
C PHE A 71 4.81 10.76 9.12
N LEU A 72 4.12 11.22 8.06
CA LEU A 72 2.71 11.64 8.15
C LEU A 72 1.79 10.51 8.64
N GLU A 73 2.09 9.27 8.25
CA GLU A 73 1.33 8.08 8.65
C GLU A 73 1.60 7.61 10.09
N GLN A 74 2.61 8.15 10.78
CA GLN A 74 2.94 7.74 12.15
C GLN A 74 1.80 8.04 13.12
N ALA A 75 1.21 9.23 13.02
CA ALA A 75 0.07 9.62 13.86
C ALA A 75 -1.10 8.65 13.70
N LYS A 76 -1.40 8.26 12.45
CA LYS A 76 -2.49 7.30 12.17
C LYS A 76 -2.18 5.90 12.69
N VAL A 77 -0.92 5.47 12.63
CA VAL A 77 -0.51 4.17 13.20
C VAL A 77 -0.70 4.19 14.71
N ILE A 78 -0.24 5.23 15.40
CA ILE A 78 -0.42 5.37 16.85
C ILE A 78 -1.92 5.41 17.20
N GLU A 79 -2.72 6.22 16.49
CA GLU A 79 -4.16 6.33 16.71
C GLU A 79 -4.91 5.00 16.56
N VAL A 80 -4.58 4.21 15.54
CA VAL A 80 -5.31 2.96 15.24
C VAL A 80 -4.86 1.79 16.10
N THR A 81 -3.61 1.79 16.56
CA THR A 81 -2.97 0.60 17.17
C THR A 81 -2.45 0.80 18.58
N ASP A 82 -2.45 2.03 19.08
CA ASP A 82 -1.76 2.44 20.31
C ASP A 82 -0.26 2.05 20.32
N PHE A 83 0.35 1.91 19.13
CA PHE A 83 1.73 1.46 18.98
C PHE A 83 2.66 2.56 18.44
N SER A 84 3.74 2.84 19.18
CA SER A 84 4.75 3.83 18.85
C SER A 84 6.15 3.23 18.62
N GLY A 85 6.23 2.05 18.00
CA GLY A 85 7.49 1.34 17.79
C GLY A 85 8.46 2.02 16.83
N THR A 86 9.64 1.42 16.68
CA THR A 86 10.71 1.94 15.82
C THR A 86 10.35 1.79 14.35
N PRO A 87 10.31 2.88 13.56
CA PRO A 87 10.05 2.78 12.13
C PRO A 87 11.29 2.34 11.35
N GLU A 88 11.10 1.41 10.42
CA GLU A 88 12.07 1.04 9.39
C GLU A 88 11.43 1.24 8.01
N VAL A 89 11.98 2.17 7.23
CA VAL A 89 11.51 2.44 5.87
C VAL A 89 12.10 1.39 4.93
N ILE A 90 11.24 0.57 4.32
CA ILE A 90 11.66 -0.49 3.38
C ILE A 90 11.43 -0.11 1.92
N GLU A 91 10.53 0.85 1.67
CA GLU A 91 10.32 1.42 0.33
C GLU A 91 9.85 2.87 0.50
N ASP A 92 10.45 3.80 -0.24
CA ASP A 92 9.96 5.17 -0.33
C ASP A 92 10.21 5.71 -1.75
N ASN A 93 9.13 5.91 -2.50
CA ASN A 93 9.18 6.47 -3.85
C ASN A 93 8.10 7.53 -4.06
N THR A 94 7.98 8.06 -5.27
CA THR A 94 7.01 9.11 -5.60
C THR A 94 5.56 8.71 -5.37
N ASN A 95 5.24 7.42 -5.44
CA ASN A 95 3.87 6.92 -5.36
C ASN A 95 3.48 6.47 -3.96
N LYS A 96 4.39 5.80 -3.24
CA LYS A 96 4.10 5.20 -1.95
C LYS A 96 5.31 5.16 -1.03
N ARG A 97 5.05 5.01 0.26
CA ARG A 97 6.03 4.68 1.29
C ARG A 97 5.56 3.47 2.07
N ILE A 98 6.47 2.55 2.39
CA ILE A 98 6.21 1.36 3.18
C ILE A 98 7.15 1.38 4.39
N ILE A 99 6.55 1.35 5.58
CA ILE A 99 7.27 1.36 6.85
C ILE A 99 6.91 0.09 7.63
N LEU A 100 7.93 -0.57 8.17
CA LEU A 100 7.79 -1.61 9.17
C LEU A 100 7.92 -0.96 10.56
N TRP A 101 6.95 -1.22 11.43
CA TRP A 101 6.92 -0.73 12.79
C TRP A 101 7.36 -1.86 13.73
N LYS A 102 8.53 -1.69 14.33
CA LYS A 102 9.22 -2.73 15.09
C LYS A 102 9.16 -2.49 16.59
N GLU A 103 9.10 -3.60 17.33
CA GLU A 103 9.38 -3.68 18.76
C GLU A 103 10.65 -4.54 18.91
N GLY A 104 11.81 -3.88 19.01
CA GLY A 104 13.11 -4.56 18.86
C GLY A 104 13.27 -5.15 17.46
N GLU A 105 13.52 -6.46 17.37
CA GLU A 105 13.65 -7.19 16.10
C GLU A 105 12.30 -7.67 15.53
N VAL A 106 11.22 -7.54 16.30
CA VAL A 106 9.89 -8.04 15.91
C VAL A 106 9.14 -6.97 15.15
N VAL A 107 8.78 -7.24 13.90
CA VAL A 107 7.85 -6.40 13.14
C VAL A 107 6.44 -6.65 13.67
N ARG A 108 5.79 -5.62 14.22
CA ARG A 108 4.40 -5.68 14.72
C ARG A 108 3.39 -5.23 13.67
N TYR A 109 3.73 -4.14 12.97
CA TYR A 109 2.86 -3.56 11.96
C TYR A 109 3.62 -3.20 10.69
N LYS A 110 2.88 -3.13 9.59
CA LYS A 110 3.33 -2.56 8.33
C LYS A 110 2.35 -1.47 7.93
N SER A 111 2.84 -0.27 7.64
CA SER A 111 2.06 0.76 6.96
C SER A 111 2.45 0.85 5.50
N ILE A 112 1.45 1.12 4.66
CA ILE A 112 1.62 1.45 3.23
C ILE A 112 0.91 2.78 3.02
N TYR A 113 1.68 3.85 2.94
CA TYR A 113 1.17 5.18 2.64
C TYR A 113 1.16 5.42 1.13
N LEU A 114 -0.01 5.66 0.56
CA LEU A 114 -0.21 6.03 -0.83
C LEU A 114 -0.21 7.55 -0.95
N LYS A 115 0.92 8.12 -1.40
CA LYS A 115 1.16 9.58 -1.42
C LYS A 115 0.15 10.33 -2.29
N THR A 116 -0.17 9.78 -3.46
CA THR A 116 -1.10 10.39 -4.42
C THR A 116 -2.53 10.46 -3.91
N LYS A 117 -2.91 9.54 -3.01
CA LYS A 117 -4.27 9.46 -2.45
C LYS A 117 -4.34 9.97 -1.01
N GLN A 118 -3.21 10.37 -0.43
CA GLN A 118 -3.08 10.71 1.00
C GLN A 118 -3.79 9.69 1.91
N SER A 119 -3.60 8.40 1.61
CA SER A 119 -4.26 7.30 2.34
C SER A 119 -3.23 6.32 2.85
N VAL A 120 -3.50 5.71 4.00
CA VAL A 120 -2.65 4.70 4.62
C VAL A 120 -3.40 3.40 4.79
N LYS A 121 -2.75 2.30 4.43
CA LYS A 121 -3.13 0.95 4.85
C LYS A 121 -2.25 0.52 6.02
N ILE A 122 -2.84 0.00 7.08
CA ILE A 122 -2.11 -0.54 8.23
C ILE A 122 -2.46 -2.03 8.36
N ILE A 123 -1.43 -2.86 8.52
CA ILE A 123 -1.52 -4.33 8.55
C ILE A 123 -0.80 -4.83 9.80
N GLU A 124 -1.45 -5.71 10.57
CA GLU A 124 -0.81 -6.46 11.66
C GLU A 124 -0.10 -7.69 11.07
N THR A 125 1.21 -7.80 11.27
CA THR A 125 2.03 -8.85 10.63
C THR A 125 1.82 -10.25 11.21
N GLY A 126 1.37 -10.37 12.47
CA GLY A 126 1.16 -11.66 13.14
C GLY A 126 -0.20 -12.32 12.85
N LYS A 127 -1.17 -11.55 12.35
CA LYS A 127 -2.53 -12.04 12.06
C LYS A 127 -2.92 -11.90 10.59
N GLU A 128 -2.01 -11.38 9.76
CA GLU A 128 -2.24 -10.97 8.36
C GLU A 128 -3.51 -10.11 8.17
N GLY A 129 -3.96 -9.45 9.24
CA GLY A 129 -5.18 -8.67 9.25
C GLY A 129 -4.90 -7.24 8.80
N GLN A 130 -5.57 -6.80 7.74
CA GLN A 130 -5.72 -5.36 7.51
C GLN A 130 -6.56 -4.79 8.66
N ILE A 131 -5.96 -3.91 9.45
CA ILE A 131 -6.62 -3.28 10.58
C ILE A 131 -7.17 -1.89 10.22
N TYR A 132 -6.60 -1.25 9.20
CA TYR A 132 -7.07 0.05 8.72
C TYR A 132 -6.77 0.26 7.25
N TYR A 133 -7.66 0.97 6.57
CA TYR A 133 -7.42 1.60 5.28
C TYR A 133 -8.29 2.85 5.14
N GLY A 134 -7.66 4.02 5.03
CA GLY A 134 -8.38 5.29 4.94
C GLY A 134 -7.45 6.48 4.75
N GLY A 135 -8.02 7.68 4.82
CA GLY A 135 -7.25 8.93 4.78
C GLY A 135 -6.30 9.07 5.97
N LEU A 136 -5.31 9.96 5.82
CA LEU A 136 -4.57 10.49 6.96
C LEU A 136 -5.47 11.41 7.80
#